data_AF-A0A6J3M6M0-F1
#
_entry.id   AF-A0A6J3M6M0-F1
#
_cell.length_a   1.000
_cell.length_b   1.000
_cell.length_c   1.000
_cell.angle_alpha   90.00
_cell.angle_beta   90.00
_cell.angle_gamma   90.00
#
_symmetry.space_group_name_H-M   'P 1'
#
loop_
_entity.id
_entity.type
_entity.pdbx_description
1 polymer ?
#
loop_
_entity_poly.entity_id
_entity_poly.type
_entity_poly.pdbx_seq_one_letter_code
_entity_poly.pdbx_strand_id
1 'polypeptide(L)' 'MARPVHCTHSFEALKSTTSLILWNCNMCHSGPHWWIWECQKCKLKVCTPCSEKLPGGANKPSHTKR' A
#
# COMPACT_ATOMS: atom_id res chain seq x y z
N MET A 1 18.85 10.56 14.28
CA MET A 1 18.23 10.15 13.00
C MET A 1 17.32 8.97 13.32
N ALA A 2 15.99 9.11 13.19
CA ALA A 2 15.09 8.00 13.46
C ALA A 2 15.43 6.87 12.48
N ARG A 3 15.98 5.77 13.02
CA ARG A 3 16.27 4.56 12.23
C ARG A 3 14.96 4.20 11.54
N PRO A 4 14.93 4.00 10.21
CA PRO A 4 13.74 3.43 9.60
C PRO A 4 13.59 2.06 10.24
N VAL A 5 12.66 1.95 11.19
CA VAL A 5 12.20 0.64 11.65
C VAL A 5 11.83 -0.07 10.36
N HIS A 6 12.51 -1.18 10.08
CA HIS A 6 12.12 -2.08 9.03
C HIS A 6 10.73 -2.57 9.42
N CYS A 7 9.70 -1.80 9.06
CA CYS A 7 8.32 -2.15 9.32
C CYS A 7 8.11 -3.41 8.48
N THR A 8 7.88 -4.55 9.14
CA THR A 8 7.35 -5.74 8.45
C THR A 8 5.95 -5.37 8.02
N HIS A 9 5.85 -4.77 6.84
CA HIS A 9 4.63 -4.15 6.37
C HIS A 9 3.59 -5.24 6.12
N SER A 10 2.62 -5.37 7.03
CA SER A 10 1.47 -6.25 6.83
C SER A 10 0.34 -5.40 6.25
N PHE A 11 0.19 -5.45 4.94
CA PHE A 11 -0.84 -4.71 4.22
C PHE A 11 -2.17 -5.46 4.24
N GLU A 12 -3.23 -4.75 4.60
CA GLU A 12 -4.60 -5.22 4.51
C GLU A 12 -5.40 -4.33 3.56
N ALA A 13 -6.25 -4.94 2.75
CA ALA A 13 -7.08 -4.22 1.80
C ALA A 13 -8.26 -3.56 2.52
N LEU A 14 -8.22 -2.24 2.63
CA LEU A 14 -9.37 -1.43 3.00
C LEU A 14 -10.26 -1.27 1.77
N LYS A 15 -11.47 -1.83 1.83
CA LYS A 15 -12.52 -1.66 0.83
C LYS A 15 -13.65 -0.88 1.44
N SER A 16 -14.13 0.15 0.74
CA SER A 16 -15.32 0.87 1.18
C SER A 16 -16.54 0.27 0.54
N THR A 17 -17.34 -0.41 1.34
CA THR A 17 -18.63 -0.99 0.94
C THR A 17 -19.66 0.09 0.60
N THR A 18 -19.57 1.23 1.29
CA THR A 18 -20.36 2.44 1.02
C THR A 18 -19.48 3.36 0.16
N SER A 19 -19.90 3.60 -1.07
CA SER A 19 -19.17 4.23 -2.21
C SER A 19 -18.68 5.68 -2.02
N LEU A 20 -18.59 6.17 -0.77
CA LEU A 20 -18.25 7.55 -0.42
C LEU A 20 -16.78 7.77 -0.04
N ILE A 21 -16.01 6.71 0.25
CA ILE A 21 -14.60 6.87 0.66
C ILE A 21 -13.69 6.58 -0.54
N LEU A 22 -12.99 7.62 -0.95
CA LEU A 22 -11.97 7.63 -1.97
C LEU A 22 -10.61 7.79 -1.30
N TRP A 23 -9.63 6.97 -1.68
CA TRP A 23 -8.30 6.99 -1.07
C TRP A 23 -7.20 7.35 -2.06
N ASN A 24 -6.36 8.29 -1.66
CA ASN A 24 -5.15 8.64 -2.41
C ASN A 24 -3.97 7.82 -1.90
N CYS A 25 -3.12 7.38 -2.83
CA CYS A 25 -1.91 6.67 -2.47
C CYS A 25 -0.85 7.61 -1.88
N ASN A 26 -0.29 7.27 -0.72
CA ASN A 26 0.73 8.11 -0.08
C ASN A 26 2.14 7.98 -0.70
N MET A 27 2.33 7.07 -1.67
CA MET A 27 3.63 6.82 -2.33
C MET A 27 3.72 7.45 -3.71
N CYS A 28 2.70 7.26 -4.54
CA CYS A 28 2.68 7.77 -5.92
C CYS A 28 1.73 8.93 -6.11
N HIS A 29 0.95 9.30 -5.08
CA HIS A 29 -0.10 10.31 -5.16
C HIS A 29 -1.12 10.07 -6.29
N SER A 30 -1.15 8.84 -6.84
CA SER A 30 -2.16 8.45 -7.82
C SER A 30 -3.53 8.47 -7.14
N GLY A 31 -4.52 8.81 -7.97
CA GLY A 31 -5.78 9.44 -7.58
C GLY A 31 -6.68 8.67 -6.61
N PRO A 32 -7.97 9.01 -6.58
CA PRO A 32 -8.91 8.42 -5.63
C PRO A 32 -9.22 6.97 -6.01
N HIS A 33 -8.60 6.01 -5.32
CA HIS A 33 -8.90 4.59 -5.42
C HIS A 33 -10.07 4.22 -4.51
N TRP A 34 -10.94 3.31 -4.96
CA TRP A 34 -12.06 2.77 -4.16
C TRP A 34 -11.65 1.68 -3.18
N TRP A 35 -10.38 1.33 -3.19
CA TRP A 35 -9.75 0.37 -2.31
C TRP A 35 -8.28 0.75 -2.17
N ILE A 36 -7.75 0.66 -0.96
CA ILE A 36 -6.36 0.98 -0.67
C ILE A 36 -5.78 -0.04 0.30
N TRP A 37 -4.48 -0.27 0.24
CA TRP A 37 -3.81 -1.15 1.19
C TRP A 37 -3.30 -0.33 2.36
N GLU A 38 -3.75 -0.66 3.57
CA GLU A 38 -3.22 -0.07 4.79
C GLU A 38 -2.29 -1.06 5.49
N CYS A 39 -1.10 -0.59 5.87
CA CYS A 39 -0.25 -1.36 6.77
C CYS A 39 -0.85 -1.36 8.18
N GLN A 40 -1.12 -2.55 8.73
CA GLN A 40 -1.66 -2.70 10.10
C GLN A 40 -0.73 -2.11 11.18
N LYS A 41 0.59 -2.14 10.96
CA LYS A 41 1.59 -1.69 11.94
C LYS A 41 1.88 -0.19 11.86
N CYS A 42 2.18 0.29 10.65
CA CYS A 42 2.64 1.67 10.44
C CYS A 42 1.57 2.58 9.79
N LYS A 43 0.33 2.08 9.60
CA LYS A 43 -0.84 2.81 9.06
C LYS A 43 -0.63 3.51 7.73
N LEU A 44 0.42 3.10 7.00
CA LEU A 44 0.74 3.59 5.67
C LEU A 44 -0.30 3.11 4.67
N LYS A 45 -0.97 4.05 3.99
CA LYS A 45 -1.97 3.77 2.96
C LYS A 45 -1.34 3.87 1.57
N VAL A 46 -1.39 2.79 0.81
CA VAL A 46 -0.76 2.70 -0.51
C VAL A 46 -1.63 1.96 -1.51
N CYS A 47 -1.50 2.32 -2.77
CA CYS A 47 -2.13 1.63 -3.88
C CYS A 47 -1.64 0.17 -3.99
N THR A 48 -2.39 -0.72 -4.64
CA THR A 48 -1.94 -2.11 -4.91
C THR A 48 -0.55 -2.16 -5.56
N PRO A 49 -0.27 -1.44 -6.67
CA PRO A 49 1.07 -1.49 -7.26
C PRO A 49 2.17 -0.86 -6.39
N CYS A 50 1.79 -0.13 -5.34
CA CYS A 50 2.70 0.51 -4.41
C CYS A 50 3.01 -0.41 -3.21
N SER A 51 2.03 -1.17 -2.71
CA SER A 51 2.27 -2.19 -1.69
C SER A 51 3.18 -3.29 -2.23
N GLU A 52 3.03 -3.63 -3.51
CA GLU A 52 3.86 -4.59 -4.25
C GLU A 52 5.32 -4.16 -4.39
N LYS A 53 5.59 -2.85 -4.44
CA LYS A 53 6.96 -2.30 -4.52
C LYS A 53 7.69 -2.28 -3.17
N LEU A 54 6.99 -2.45 -2.06
CA LEU A 54 7.58 -2.32 -0.74
C LEU A 54 8.20 -3.65 -0.27
N PRO A 55 9.38 -3.62 0.40
CA PRO A 55 10.16 -4.81 0.79
C PRO A 55 9.54 -5.65 1.92
N GLY A 56 8.22 -5.67 2.05
CA GLY A 56 7.46 -6.50 2.98
C GLY A 56 6.02 -6.79 2.54
N GLY A 57 5.58 -6.29 1.38
CA GLY A 57 4.26 -6.60 0.83
C GLY A 57 4.24 -7.99 0.18
N ALA A 58 3.32 -8.84 0.61
CA ALA A 58 3.19 -10.24 0.22
C ALA A 58 2.75 -10.48 -1.25
N ASN A 59 2.90 -9.50 -2.14
CA ASN A 59 2.62 -9.68 -3.56
C ASN A 59 3.75 -9.01 -4.35
N LYS A 60 4.67 -9.82 -4.84
CA LYS A 60 5.80 -9.37 -5.65
C LYS A 60 5.44 -9.68 -7.10
N PRO A 61 5.05 -8.72 -7.93
CA PRO A 61 5.07 -8.93 -9.36
C PRO A 61 6.54 -8.93 -9.73
N SER A 62 7.10 -10.14 -9.87
CA SER A 62 8.38 -10.39 -10.50
C SER A 62 8.39 -9.64 -11.83
N HIS A 63 9.02 -8.47 -11.86
CA HIS A 63 9.32 -7.79 -13.10
C HIS A 63 10.41 -8.62 -13.78
N THR A 64 10.01 -9.73 -14.41
CA THR A 64 10.85 -10.47 -15.35
C THR A 64 10.98 -9.59 -16.57
N LYS A 65 11.96 -8.69 -16.52
CA LYS A 65 12.47 -7.99 -17.68
C LYS A 65 13.16 -9.06 -18.54
N ARG A 66 12.56 -9.43 -19.66
CA ARG A 66 13.26 -10.01 -20.81
C ARG A 66 12.72 -9.33 -22.07
#